data_AF-A0A6L8GK98-F1
#
_entry.id   AF-A0A6L8GK98-F1
#
_cell.length_a   1.000
_cell.length_b   1.000
_cell.length_c   1.000
_cell.angle_alpha   90.00
_cell.angle_beta   90.00
_cell.angle_gamma   90.00
#
_symmetry.space_group_name_H-M   'P 1'
#
loop_
_entity.id
_entity.type
_entity.pdbx_description
1 polymer ?
#
loop_
_entity_poly.entity_id
_entity_poly.type
_entity_poly.pdbx_seq_one_letter_code
_entity_poly.pdbx_strand_id
1 'polypeptide(L)'
;MFSWRSAPLVVNDVVVVGSYIHDFLSAVQPTTKAGSPGDVRGYDVRTGEQLWIFRTVPQEGEFGNDTWGTDPNEDQPSWEYSGHTNMWGSPSGDEELGYVYLPLSTPTNDYYGGHRPGDNLFAESIVCLDARTGERIWHFQAVHHGLWDYDFASTPNLVDINVDGRSIKAVAIVSKQAFTYVFDRATGEPVWPIEERPVPQSTIPGERTAPTQPFPTKPPPFDQQGVTVDDLIDFTPELRAEALEILERYDYGPIFSPPTLMDERPGGKLGLLQMPGTAGGANWPGAGFDPETGILYVHSAHTQVVIGIVPPENPDADATFVRKAYNYVQGPQGLPLFKPPYSRLVAVDLNLGEILWTIPVGDGPRDHPAIRHLDLPPLGQAGRVAPLVTKTLVFQGEGGSAGPVIPLWGGAGGNMFRAHDKATGDIVTEIELPGQMTAAPMTYMAGGRQYIVVTVGATRAPSEYVALALP
;
A
#
# COMPACT_ATOMS: atom_id res chain seq x y z
N MET A 1 -10.57 1.13 -17.74
CA MET A 1 -10.20 2.52 -18.10
C MET A 1 -8.69 2.64 -17.94
N PHE A 2 -7.97 3.13 -18.95
CA PHE A 2 -6.53 3.38 -18.89
C PHE A 2 -6.29 4.88 -18.68
N SER A 3 -5.44 5.25 -17.72
CA SER A 3 -5.04 6.65 -17.49
C SER A 3 -3.64 6.72 -16.89
N TRP A 4 -3.11 7.93 -16.71
CA TRP A 4 -1.89 8.15 -15.95
C TRP A 4 -2.19 9.01 -14.73
N ARG A 5 -1.81 8.53 -13.54
CA ARG A 5 -2.08 9.19 -12.25
C ARG A 5 -0.81 9.62 -11.49
N SER A 6 0.33 8.95 -11.66
CA SER A 6 1.62 9.32 -11.06
C SER A 6 2.36 10.41 -11.86
N ALA A 7 3.33 11.08 -11.24
CA ALA A 7 4.23 11.98 -11.97
C ALA A 7 5.24 11.17 -12.81
N PRO A 8 5.59 11.60 -14.03
CA PRO A 8 6.73 11.04 -14.75
C PRO A 8 8.02 11.28 -13.97
N LEU A 9 8.96 10.34 -14.06
CA LEU A 9 10.30 10.49 -13.50
C LEU A 9 11.31 10.70 -14.64
N VAL A 10 12.25 11.62 -14.46
CA VAL A 10 13.41 11.76 -15.35
C VAL A 10 14.60 11.12 -14.65
N VAL A 11 15.29 10.21 -15.33
CA VAL A 11 16.56 9.63 -14.90
C VAL A 11 17.55 9.83 -16.03
N ASN A 12 18.57 10.68 -15.82
CA ASN A 12 19.48 11.12 -16.87
C ASN A 12 18.69 11.73 -18.06
N ASP A 13 18.88 11.22 -19.29
CA ASP A 13 18.19 11.71 -20.50
C ASP A 13 16.88 10.94 -20.82
N VAL A 14 16.32 10.15 -19.87
CA VAL A 14 15.11 9.34 -20.10
C VAL A 14 13.95 9.73 -19.18
N VAL A 15 12.77 9.94 -19.78
CA VAL A 15 11.48 10.07 -19.09
C VAL A 15 10.85 8.69 -18.94
N VAL A 16 10.60 8.25 -17.71
CA VAL A 16 9.98 6.97 -17.37
C VAL A 16 8.52 7.16 -16.98
N VAL A 17 7.68 6.28 -17.53
CA VAL A 17 6.23 6.42 -17.59
C VAL A 17 5.54 5.13 -17.19
N GLY A 18 4.67 5.22 -16.18
CA GLY A 18 3.82 4.11 -15.75
C GLY A 18 2.41 4.18 -16.33
N SER A 19 1.49 3.51 -15.65
CA SER A 19 0.06 3.53 -16.00
C SER A 19 -0.82 3.28 -14.78
N TYR A 20 -2.04 3.80 -14.84
CA TYR A 20 -3.13 3.44 -13.95
C TYR A 20 -4.20 2.72 -14.76
N ILE A 21 -4.41 1.47 -14.42
CA ILE A 21 -5.49 0.64 -14.91
C ILE A 21 -6.44 0.42 -13.73
N HIS A 22 -7.73 0.29 -14.04
CA HIS A 22 -8.77 0.39 -13.03
C HIS A 22 -9.29 -0.99 -12.62
N ASP A 23 -9.10 -1.36 -11.36
CA ASP A 23 -9.30 -2.73 -10.86
C ASP A 23 -10.74 -3.09 -10.45
N PHE A 24 -11.76 -2.56 -11.13
CA PHE A 24 -13.16 -2.88 -10.78
C PHE A 24 -13.65 -4.16 -11.42
N LEU A 25 -13.77 -5.19 -10.58
CA LEU A 25 -14.51 -6.41 -10.88
C LEU A 25 -15.71 -6.45 -9.93
N SER A 26 -16.92 -6.39 -10.48
CA SER A 26 -18.17 -6.23 -9.71
C SER A 26 -19.22 -7.23 -10.18
N ALA A 27 -19.97 -7.81 -9.25
CA ALA A 27 -21.04 -8.76 -9.54
C ALA A 27 -22.06 -8.30 -10.60
N VAL A 28 -22.28 -6.99 -10.74
CA VAL A 28 -23.32 -6.42 -11.61
C VAL A 28 -22.77 -5.83 -12.93
N GLN A 29 -21.45 -5.72 -13.09
CA GLN A 29 -20.82 -5.18 -14.30
C GLN A 29 -20.34 -6.33 -15.22
N PRO A 30 -20.25 -6.11 -16.54
CA PRO A 30 -19.66 -7.08 -17.47
C PRO A 30 -18.17 -7.19 -17.16
N THR A 31 -17.86 -8.12 -16.25
CA THR A 31 -16.55 -8.27 -15.63
C THR A 31 -15.76 -9.29 -16.41
N THR A 32 -14.57 -8.90 -16.87
CA THR A 32 -13.74 -9.76 -17.71
C THR A 32 -12.56 -10.35 -16.94
N LYS A 33 -12.20 -11.60 -17.23
CA LYS A 33 -10.91 -12.20 -16.80
C LYS A 33 -9.72 -11.51 -17.48
N ALA A 34 -9.95 -10.94 -18.66
CA ALA A 34 -8.94 -10.20 -19.42
C ALA A 34 -8.76 -8.77 -18.90
N GLY A 35 -7.53 -8.25 -18.99
CA GLY A 35 -7.15 -6.89 -18.59
C GLY A 35 -6.26 -6.23 -19.63
N SER A 36 -6.16 -4.89 -19.58
CA SER A 36 -5.15 -4.17 -20.38
C SER A 36 -3.76 -4.30 -19.75
N PRO A 37 -2.67 -4.42 -20.52
CA PRO A 37 -1.32 -4.53 -19.96
C PRO A 37 -0.85 -3.21 -19.34
N GLY A 38 -0.15 -3.31 -18.20
CA GLY A 38 0.37 -2.19 -17.41
C GLY A 38 1.75 -1.68 -17.78
N ASP A 39 2.24 -2.02 -18.98
CA ASP A 39 3.62 -1.80 -19.42
C ASP A 39 4.18 -0.41 -19.12
N VAL A 40 5.45 -0.40 -18.69
CA VAL A 40 6.22 0.81 -18.39
C VAL A 40 7.04 1.20 -19.62
N ARG A 41 7.17 2.50 -19.88
CA ARG A 41 7.81 3.02 -21.09
C ARG A 41 8.88 4.05 -20.75
N GLY A 42 9.93 4.09 -21.56
CA GLY A 42 10.98 5.10 -21.51
C GLY A 42 11.00 5.93 -22.79
N TYR A 43 11.17 7.25 -22.65
CA TYR A 43 11.24 8.19 -23.76
C TYR A 43 12.47 9.08 -23.64
N ASP A 44 13.08 9.43 -24.76
CA ASP A 44 14.14 10.45 -24.80
C ASP A 44 13.55 11.80 -24.34
N VAL A 45 14.18 12.43 -23.34
CA VAL A 45 13.69 13.66 -22.73
C VAL A 45 13.68 14.86 -23.68
N ARG A 46 14.49 14.83 -24.75
CA ARG A 46 14.65 15.94 -25.70
C ARG A 46 13.77 15.79 -26.93
N THR A 47 13.61 14.57 -27.42
CA THR A 47 12.87 14.30 -28.67
C THR A 47 11.47 13.77 -28.43
N GLY A 48 11.20 13.15 -27.27
CA GLY A 48 9.97 12.40 -27.01
C GLY A 48 9.90 11.05 -27.74
N GLU A 49 10.97 10.61 -28.38
CA GLU A 49 11.05 9.28 -29.01
C GLU A 49 10.98 8.18 -27.95
N GLN A 50 10.15 7.16 -28.18
CA GLN A 50 10.07 6.02 -27.29
C GLN A 50 11.31 5.14 -27.47
N LEU A 51 12.09 5.00 -26.40
CA LEU A 51 13.34 4.21 -26.39
C LEU A 51 13.06 2.73 -26.15
N TRP A 52 12.14 2.42 -25.22
CA TRP A 52 11.85 1.05 -24.81
C TRP A 52 10.46 0.90 -24.21
N ILE A 53 9.99 -0.34 -24.16
CA ILE A 53 8.81 -0.79 -23.40
C ILE A 53 9.26 -1.97 -22.54
N PHE A 54 9.00 -1.90 -21.24
CA PHE A 54 9.11 -3.04 -20.34
C PHE A 54 7.71 -3.63 -20.14
N ARG A 55 7.54 -4.87 -20.62
CA ARG A 55 6.27 -5.60 -20.46
C ARG A 55 6.19 -6.18 -19.07
N THR A 56 5.19 -5.75 -18.31
CA THR A 56 5.03 -6.17 -16.91
C THR A 56 4.34 -7.52 -16.79
N VAL A 57 3.57 -7.92 -17.81
CA VAL A 57 3.16 -9.29 -18.09
C VAL A 57 4.05 -9.84 -19.23
N PRO A 58 5.04 -10.68 -18.94
CA PRO A 58 6.00 -11.19 -19.92
C PRO A 58 5.33 -11.99 -21.03
N GLN A 59 5.79 -11.80 -22.26
CA GLN A 59 5.33 -12.51 -23.44
C GLN A 59 6.18 -13.76 -23.70
N GLU A 60 5.80 -14.58 -24.68
CA GLU A 60 6.53 -15.78 -25.05
C GLU A 60 8.04 -15.51 -25.24
N GLY A 61 8.87 -16.28 -24.52
CA GLY A 61 10.33 -16.16 -24.55
C GLY A 61 10.94 -15.06 -23.67
N GLU A 62 10.12 -14.20 -23.05
CA GLU A 62 10.58 -13.22 -22.06
C GLU A 62 10.72 -13.87 -20.66
N PHE A 63 11.62 -13.33 -19.83
CA PHE A 63 11.84 -13.84 -18.48
C PHE A 63 10.57 -13.73 -17.63
N GLY A 64 10.22 -14.81 -16.92
CA GLY A 64 9.05 -14.86 -16.02
C GLY A 64 7.77 -15.29 -16.72
N ASN A 65 7.75 -15.43 -18.06
CA ASN A 65 6.60 -15.91 -18.81
C ASN A 65 6.16 -17.33 -18.38
N ASP A 66 7.12 -18.16 -17.97
CA ASP A 66 6.89 -19.51 -17.45
C ASP A 66 6.12 -19.55 -16.12
N THR A 67 5.99 -18.41 -15.43
CA THR A 67 5.19 -18.27 -14.21
C THR A 67 3.71 -17.95 -14.49
N TRP A 68 3.32 -17.86 -15.77
CA TRP A 68 1.94 -17.65 -16.21
C TRP A 68 1.41 -18.92 -16.87
N GLY A 69 0.80 -19.77 -16.07
CA GLY A 69 0.23 -21.02 -16.53
C GLY A 69 -1.07 -20.84 -17.33
N THR A 70 -1.58 -21.97 -17.80
CA THR A 70 -2.87 -22.07 -18.49
C THR A 70 -3.94 -22.52 -17.49
N ASP A 71 -5.04 -21.78 -17.39
CA ASP A 71 -6.24 -22.23 -16.66
C ASP A 71 -6.64 -23.62 -17.21
N PRO A 72 -6.87 -24.64 -16.36
CA PRO A 72 -7.24 -25.98 -16.82
C PRO A 72 -8.50 -26.04 -17.70
N ASN A 73 -9.31 -25.00 -17.71
CA ASN A 73 -10.53 -24.89 -18.51
C ASN A 73 -10.34 -24.07 -19.80
N GLU A 74 -9.12 -23.66 -20.12
CA GLU A 74 -8.78 -22.79 -21.23
C GLU A 74 -7.67 -23.38 -22.10
N ASP A 75 -7.61 -22.94 -23.37
CA ASP A 75 -6.57 -23.35 -24.32
C ASP A 75 -5.44 -22.31 -24.46
N GLN A 76 -5.65 -21.09 -23.96
CA GLN A 76 -4.69 -19.98 -24.05
C GLN A 76 -3.96 -19.78 -22.71
N PRO A 77 -2.63 -19.55 -22.72
CA PRO A 77 -1.90 -19.24 -21.50
C PRO A 77 -2.33 -17.88 -20.94
N SER A 78 -2.32 -17.75 -19.61
CA SER A 78 -2.92 -16.60 -18.94
C SER A 78 -2.24 -15.26 -19.24
N TRP A 79 -0.95 -15.26 -19.62
CA TRP A 79 -0.23 -14.05 -20.00
C TRP A 79 -0.76 -13.37 -21.28
N GLU A 80 -1.50 -14.08 -22.14
CA GLU A 80 -2.05 -13.51 -23.38
C GLU A 80 -3.23 -12.56 -23.15
N TYR A 81 -3.94 -12.71 -22.03
CA TYR A 81 -5.14 -11.93 -21.73
C TYR A 81 -5.10 -11.22 -20.38
N SER A 82 -4.26 -11.67 -19.44
CA SER A 82 -4.12 -11.00 -18.15
C SER A 82 -3.51 -9.61 -18.34
N GLY A 83 -3.95 -8.65 -17.51
CA GLY A 83 -3.44 -7.29 -17.54
C GLY A 83 -3.16 -6.76 -16.15
N HIS A 84 -3.25 -5.44 -16.01
CA HIS A 84 -2.83 -4.67 -14.83
C HIS A 84 -1.33 -4.82 -14.65
N THR A 85 -0.84 -5.30 -13.50
CA THR A 85 0.60 -5.31 -13.19
C THR A 85 1.25 -3.97 -13.53
N ASN A 86 0.54 -2.88 -13.24
CA ASN A 86 0.87 -1.54 -13.70
C ASN A 86 1.63 -0.76 -12.63
N MET A 87 2.51 0.12 -13.07
CA MET A 87 3.14 1.10 -12.19
C MET A 87 2.24 2.33 -12.05
N TRP A 88 1.33 2.29 -11.08
CA TRP A 88 0.48 3.45 -10.75
C TRP A 88 1.05 4.34 -9.65
N GLY A 89 1.97 3.82 -8.84
CA GLY A 89 2.84 4.59 -7.96
C GLY A 89 3.91 5.38 -8.75
N SER A 90 4.72 6.16 -8.06
CA SER A 90 5.87 6.83 -8.70
C SER A 90 7.13 5.99 -8.53
N PRO A 91 7.96 5.82 -9.57
CA PRO A 91 9.25 5.15 -9.45
C PRO A 91 10.29 6.02 -8.73
N SER A 92 11.46 5.45 -8.45
CA SER A 92 12.67 6.18 -8.07
C SER A 92 13.81 5.89 -9.04
N GLY A 93 14.82 6.76 -9.08
CA GLY A 93 15.92 6.66 -10.03
C GLY A 93 17.26 6.99 -9.41
N ASP A 94 18.27 6.20 -9.74
CA ASP A 94 19.67 6.44 -9.39
C ASP A 94 20.42 6.88 -10.65
N GLU A 95 20.78 8.17 -10.73
CA GLU A 95 21.49 8.71 -11.89
C GLU A 95 22.94 8.22 -11.99
N GLU A 96 23.58 7.87 -10.87
CA GLU A 96 24.96 7.37 -10.82
C GLU A 96 25.04 5.96 -11.40
N LEU A 97 24.08 5.09 -11.04
CA LEU A 97 23.95 3.75 -11.60
C LEU A 97 23.28 3.75 -12.99
N GLY A 98 22.48 4.78 -13.28
CA GLY A 98 21.62 4.83 -14.46
C GLY A 98 20.39 3.91 -14.35
N TYR A 99 19.94 3.63 -13.12
CA TYR A 99 18.85 2.66 -12.85
C TYR A 99 17.55 3.34 -12.47
N VAL A 100 16.44 2.66 -12.75
CA VAL A 100 15.09 3.04 -12.31
C VAL A 100 14.42 1.87 -11.59
N TYR A 101 13.75 2.15 -10.47
CA TYR A 101 13.08 1.17 -9.61
C TYR A 101 11.57 1.34 -9.70
N LEU A 102 10.91 0.31 -10.20
CA LEU A 102 9.49 0.30 -10.55
C LEU A 102 8.70 -0.48 -9.49
N PRO A 103 7.81 0.16 -8.73
CA PRO A 103 6.86 -0.53 -7.87
C PRO A 103 5.63 -0.97 -8.70
N LEU A 104 5.37 -2.27 -8.78
CA LEU A 104 4.31 -2.86 -9.61
C LEU A 104 3.13 -3.39 -8.79
N SER A 105 1.93 -3.37 -9.40
CA SER A 105 0.66 -3.78 -8.80
C SER A 105 0.31 -5.25 -9.04
N THR A 106 -0.83 -5.66 -8.47
CA THR A 106 -1.50 -6.93 -8.73
C THR A 106 -1.95 -7.07 -10.21
N PRO A 107 -2.09 -8.30 -10.74
CA PRO A 107 -2.66 -8.55 -12.06
C PRO A 107 -4.19 -8.73 -11.99
N THR A 108 -4.87 -8.57 -13.13
CA THR A 108 -6.28 -8.95 -13.27
C THR A 108 -6.43 -10.47 -13.03
N ASN A 109 -7.33 -11.00 -12.20
CA ASN A 109 -8.25 -10.37 -11.23
C ASN A 109 -7.61 -10.33 -9.84
N ASP A 110 -7.76 -9.23 -9.11
CA ASP A 110 -7.13 -8.97 -7.80
C ASP A 110 -7.50 -9.93 -6.66
N TYR A 111 -8.67 -10.60 -6.72
CA TYR A 111 -9.20 -11.42 -5.62
C TYR A 111 -9.64 -12.84 -6.06
N TYR A 112 -9.37 -13.21 -7.31
CA TYR A 112 -9.50 -14.58 -7.81
C TYR A 112 -8.46 -14.82 -8.91
N GLY A 113 -7.55 -15.75 -8.67
CA GLY A 113 -6.40 -16.06 -9.52
C GLY A 113 -6.56 -17.33 -10.35
N GLY A 114 -7.68 -18.06 -10.25
CA GLY A 114 -7.86 -19.33 -10.95
C GLY A 114 -7.73 -19.27 -12.48
N HIS A 115 -7.92 -18.09 -13.09
CA HIS A 115 -7.65 -17.87 -14.52
C HIS A 115 -6.17 -17.67 -14.84
N ARG A 116 -5.34 -17.31 -13.86
CA ARG A 116 -3.91 -17.03 -14.03
C ARG A 116 -3.05 -17.87 -13.09
N PRO A 117 -3.07 -19.21 -13.22
CA PRO A 117 -2.30 -20.07 -12.33
C PRO A 117 -0.80 -19.78 -12.42
N GLY A 118 -0.11 -19.78 -11.28
CA GLY A 118 1.33 -19.53 -11.17
C GLY A 118 1.65 -18.21 -10.46
N ASP A 119 2.94 -17.93 -10.27
CA ASP A 119 3.39 -16.79 -9.46
C ASP A 119 3.14 -15.43 -10.14
N ASN A 120 2.90 -15.43 -11.47
CA ASN A 120 2.50 -14.27 -12.26
C ASN A 120 3.54 -13.12 -12.28
N LEU A 121 4.83 -13.41 -12.43
CA LEU A 121 5.86 -12.37 -12.53
C LEU A 121 5.59 -11.41 -13.70
N PHE A 122 5.64 -10.09 -13.55
CA PHE A 122 6.23 -9.32 -12.45
C PHE A 122 5.20 -8.66 -11.51
N ALA A 123 4.06 -9.33 -11.26
CA ALA A 123 3.07 -8.87 -10.29
C ALA A 123 3.67 -8.60 -8.91
N GLU A 124 3.16 -7.54 -8.26
CA GLU A 124 3.47 -7.20 -6.85
C GLU A 124 4.98 -7.24 -6.55
N SER A 125 5.75 -6.71 -7.50
CA SER A 125 7.21 -6.74 -7.49
C SER A 125 7.80 -5.33 -7.47
N ILE A 126 9.00 -5.22 -6.90
CA ILE A 126 9.91 -4.13 -7.22
C ILE A 126 10.83 -4.61 -8.34
N VAL A 127 10.89 -3.86 -9.44
CA VAL A 127 11.71 -4.19 -10.61
C VAL A 127 12.73 -3.09 -10.85
N CYS A 128 14.01 -3.45 -10.94
CA CYS A 128 15.08 -2.54 -11.31
C CYS A 128 15.42 -2.70 -12.79
N LEU A 129 15.37 -1.60 -13.53
CA LEU A 129 15.76 -1.55 -14.95
C LEU A 129 16.95 -0.61 -15.16
N ASP A 130 17.73 -0.88 -16.20
CA ASP A 130 18.56 0.16 -16.83
C ASP A 130 17.61 1.22 -17.43
N ALA A 131 17.74 2.47 -16.99
CA ALA A 131 16.82 3.53 -17.38
C ALA A 131 16.92 3.87 -18.88
N ARG A 132 18.06 3.60 -19.52
CA ARG A 132 18.30 3.92 -20.93
C ARG A 132 17.78 2.84 -21.87
N THR A 133 17.94 1.57 -21.51
CA THR A 133 17.60 0.44 -22.38
C THR A 133 16.29 -0.25 -22.01
N GLY A 134 15.81 -0.07 -20.78
CA GLY A 134 14.68 -0.82 -20.24
C GLY A 134 15.01 -2.28 -19.88
N GLU A 135 16.29 -2.66 -19.93
CA GLU A 135 16.74 -4.01 -19.58
C GLU A 135 16.60 -4.27 -18.08
N ARG A 136 16.07 -5.44 -17.72
CA ARG A 136 15.91 -5.84 -16.32
C ARG A 136 17.25 -6.18 -15.69
N ILE A 137 17.64 -5.42 -14.66
CA ILE A 137 18.82 -5.70 -13.84
C ILE A 137 18.50 -6.77 -12.79
N TRP A 138 17.54 -6.47 -11.92
CA TRP A 138 17.08 -7.37 -10.87
C TRP A 138 15.60 -7.10 -10.54
N HIS A 139 14.96 -8.00 -9.82
CA HIS A 139 13.61 -7.79 -9.29
C HIS A 139 13.44 -8.60 -8.00
N PHE A 140 12.42 -8.24 -7.21
CA PHE A 140 11.93 -9.02 -6.09
C PHE A 140 10.40 -8.98 -6.09
N GLN A 141 9.77 -10.15 -6.00
CA GLN A 141 8.32 -10.30 -5.89
C GLN A 141 7.93 -10.46 -4.42
N ALA A 142 7.06 -9.58 -3.93
CA ALA A 142 6.60 -9.61 -2.53
C ALA A 142 5.35 -10.46 -2.30
N VAL A 143 4.63 -10.78 -3.38
CA VAL A 143 3.43 -11.63 -3.33
C VAL A 143 3.48 -12.61 -4.49
N HIS A 144 3.56 -13.90 -4.16
CA HIS A 144 3.38 -14.98 -5.11
C HIS A 144 1.89 -15.20 -5.34
N HIS A 145 1.43 -15.13 -6.59
CA HIS A 145 0.03 -15.35 -6.94
C HIS A 145 -0.96 -14.50 -6.10
N GLY A 146 -0.94 -13.18 -6.28
CA GLY A 146 -1.71 -12.24 -5.46
C GLY A 146 -3.23 -12.45 -5.48
N LEU A 147 -3.87 -12.29 -4.32
CA LEU A 147 -5.32 -12.39 -4.13
C LEU A 147 -5.87 -11.32 -3.15
N TRP A 148 -5.10 -10.23 -2.94
CA TRP A 148 -5.33 -9.29 -1.82
C TRP A 148 -5.23 -7.81 -2.21
N ASP A 149 -4.86 -7.52 -3.46
CA ASP A 149 -4.52 -6.16 -3.90
C ASP A 149 -3.40 -5.54 -3.05
N TYR A 150 -2.32 -6.31 -2.84
CA TYR A 150 -1.14 -5.92 -2.05
C TYR A 150 -0.03 -5.33 -2.92
N ASP A 151 -0.40 -4.40 -3.79
CA ASP A 151 0.55 -3.62 -4.58
C ASP A 151 1.73 -3.06 -3.80
N PHE A 152 2.88 -3.01 -4.47
CA PHE A 152 3.83 -1.96 -4.20
C PHE A 152 3.28 -0.64 -4.76
N ALA A 153 2.66 0.15 -3.90
CA ALA A 153 2.08 1.44 -4.27
C ALA A 153 2.99 2.64 -3.93
N SER A 154 3.93 2.44 -3.02
CA SER A 154 4.82 3.49 -2.50
C SER A 154 6.00 3.72 -3.44
N THR A 155 6.48 4.97 -3.50
CA THR A 155 7.76 5.27 -4.15
C THR A 155 8.91 4.64 -3.35
N PRO A 156 9.80 3.84 -3.99
CA PRO A 156 10.97 3.30 -3.31
C PRO A 156 11.92 4.43 -2.89
N ASN A 157 12.35 4.45 -1.63
CA ASN A 157 13.33 5.38 -1.12
C ASN A 157 14.75 4.88 -1.45
N LEU A 158 15.54 5.66 -2.18
CA LEU A 158 16.98 5.41 -2.31
C LEU A 158 17.68 5.98 -1.08
N VAL A 159 18.31 5.11 -0.30
CA VAL A 159 18.84 5.43 1.03
C VAL A 159 20.26 4.92 1.16
N ASP A 160 21.07 5.62 1.93
CA ASP A 160 22.41 5.17 2.29
C ASP A 160 22.38 4.83 3.79
N ILE A 161 22.68 3.58 4.11
CA ILE A 161 22.58 3.03 5.48
C ILE A 161 23.88 2.32 5.86
N ASN A 162 24.07 2.07 7.16
CA ASN A 162 25.21 1.34 7.69
C ASN A 162 24.74 0.18 8.58
N VAL A 163 24.83 -1.04 8.08
CA VAL A 163 24.40 -2.25 8.79
C VAL A 163 25.63 -3.05 9.19
N ASP A 164 25.79 -3.33 10.49
CA ASP A 164 26.93 -4.08 11.04
C ASP A 164 28.32 -3.54 10.59
N GLY A 165 28.42 -2.22 10.41
CA GLY A 165 29.65 -1.53 9.98
C GLY A 165 29.89 -1.55 8.46
N ARG A 166 28.97 -2.12 7.68
CA ARG A 166 28.98 -2.06 6.21
C ARG A 166 28.07 -0.93 5.73
N SER A 167 28.66 0.02 4.98
CA SER A 167 27.89 0.99 4.21
C SER A 167 27.21 0.32 3.02
N ILE A 168 25.90 0.54 2.86
CA ILE A 168 25.07 0.00 1.79
C ILE A 168 24.29 1.14 1.15
N LYS A 169 24.42 1.28 -0.16
CA LYS A 169 23.52 2.07 -1.00
C LYS A 169 22.28 1.22 -1.26
N ALA A 170 21.21 1.47 -0.53
CA ALA A 170 20.03 0.64 -0.50
C ALA A 170 18.82 1.29 -1.18
N VAL A 171 17.83 0.46 -1.51
CA VAL A 171 16.48 0.86 -1.86
C VAL A 171 15.54 0.25 -0.83
N ALA A 172 14.75 1.10 -0.17
CA ALA A 172 13.77 0.71 0.83
C ALA A 172 12.35 1.00 0.30
N ILE A 173 11.44 0.05 0.42
CA ILE A 173 10.05 0.22 -0.01
C ILE A 173 9.08 -0.27 1.07
N VAL A 174 8.19 0.63 1.49
CA VAL A 174 7.07 0.31 2.39
C VAL A 174 5.88 -0.21 1.59
N SER A 175 5.25 -1.29 2.07
CA SER A 175 4.23 -2.03 1.32
C SER A 175 2.83 -1.92 1.92
N LYS A 176 1.81 -2.23 1.11
CA LYS A 176 0.42 -2.41 1.61
C LYS A 176 0.33 -3.50 2.69
N GLN A 177 1.26 -4.45 2.70
CA GLN A 177 1.33 -5.55 3.66
C GLN A 177 1.81 -5.11 5.05
N ALA A 178 2.18 -3.84 5.24
CA ALA A 178 2.82 -3.33 6.45
C ALA A 178 4.27 -3.78 6.69
N PHE A 179 4.94 -4.29 5.65
CA PHE A 179 6.39 -4.55 5.66
C PHE A 179 7.18 -3.41 5.03
N THR A 180 8.42 -3.25 5.48
CA THR A 180 9.46 -2.52 4.73
C THR A 180 10.44 -3.53 4.15
N TYR A 181 10.60 -3.54 2.84
CA TYR A 181 11.60 -4.35 2.15
C TYR A 181 12.83 -3.50 1.85
N VAL A 182 14.04 -4.02 2.07
CA VAL A 182 15.29 -3.28 1.89
C VAL A 182 16.31 -4.13 1.15
N PHE A 183 16.83 -3.60 0.06
CA PHE A 183 17.77 -4.27 -0.83
C PHE A 183 18.99 -3.38 -1.10
N ASP A 184 20.16 -3.97 -1.36
CA ASP A 184 21.23 -3.26 -2.05
C ASP A 184 20.70 -2.83 -3.43
N ARG A 185 20.74 -1.52 -3.72
CA ARG A 185 20.03 -0.98 -4.88
C ARG A 185 20.72 -1.31 -6.20
N ALA A 186 21.99 -1.71 -6.17
CA ALA A 186 22.71 -2.13 -7.38
C ALA A 186 22.43 -3.60 -7.72
N THR A 187 22.34 -4.47 -6.70
CA THR A 187 22.30 -5.93 -6.92
C THR A 187 20.93 -6.57 -6.68
N GLY A 188 20.06 -5.92 -5.91
CA GLY A 188 18.80 -6.51 -5.44
C GLY A 188 18.96 -7.51 -4.31
N GLU A 189 20.17 -7.68 -3.76
CA GLU A 189 20.39 -8.55 -2.61
C GLU A 189 19.68 -7.97 -1.37
N PRO A 190 18.87 -8.76 -0.66
CA PRO A 190 18.17 -8.26 0.52
C PRO A 190 19.17 -7.96 1.64
N VAL A 191 18.98 -6.82 2.32
CA VAL A 191 19.88 -6.40 3.42
C VAL A 191 19.75 -7.32 4.64
N TRP A 192 18.53 -7.80 4.91
CA TRP A 192 18.26 -8.83 5.91
C TRP A 192 17.51 -10.01 5.28
N PRO A 193 17.57 -11.22 5.86
CA PRO A 193 16.89 -12.39 5.32
C PRO A 193 15.39 -12.14 5.08
N ILE A 194 14.89 -12.70 3.98
CA ILE A 194 13.48 -12.81 3.66
C ILE A 194 13.17 -14.30 3.60
N GLU A 195 12.22 -14.75 4.41
CA GLU A 195 11.89 -16.15 4.59
C GLU A 195 10.61 -16.51 3.84
N GLU A 196 10.64 -17.58 3.06
CA GLU A 196 9.42 -18.21 2.55
C GLU A 196 8.69 -18.93 3.69
N ARG A 197 7.47 -18.50 4.00
CA ARG A 197 6.65 -19.13 5.06
C ARG A 197 5.34 -19.66 4.50
N PRO A 198 4.88 -20.83 4.97
CA PRO A 198 3.56 -21.35 4.59
C PRO A 198 2.43 -20.38 4.95
N VAL A 199 1.47 -20.23 4.05
CA VAL A 199 0.28 -19.38 4.24
C VAL A 199 -1.01 -20.20 4.07
N PRO A 200 -2.17 -19.73 4.57
CA PRO A 200 -3.44 -20.41 4.35
C PRO A 200 -3.74 -20.60 2.86
N GLN A 201 -4.33 -21.74 2.51
CA GLN A 201 -4.61 -22.11 1.13
C GLN A 201 -6.10 -21.94 0.82
N SER A 202 -6.42 -21.57 -0.42
CA SER A 202 -7.80 -21.36 -0.85
C SER A 202 -8.57 -22.67 -0.95
N THR A 203 -9.83 -22.64 -0.54
CA THR A 203 -10.80 -23.73 -0.79
C THR A 203 -11.79 -23.37 -1.90
N ILE A 204 -11.62 -22.22 -2.55
CA ILE A 204 -12.49 -21.78 -3.65
C ILE A 204 -12.24 -22.70 -4.86
N PRO A 205 -13.30 -23.26 -5.48
CA PRO A 205 -13.14 -24.10 -6.66
C PRO A 205 -12.40 -23.37 -7.80
N GLY A 206 -11.40 -24.04 -8.38
CA GLY A 206 -10.60 -23.49 -9.47
C GLY A 206 -9.44 -22.58 -9.03
N GLU A 207 -9.45 -22.09 -7.79
CA GLU A 207 -8.37 -21.26 -7.25
C GLU A 207 -7.12 -22.08 -6.93
N ARG A 208 -5.93 -21.50 -7.17
CA ARG A 208 -4.64 -22.14 -6.88
C ARG A 208 -3.69 -21.14 -6.22
N THR A 209 -3.74 -21.09 -4.89
CA THR A 209 -2.85 -20.24 -4.09
C THR A 209 -1.39 -20.71 -4.12
N ALA A 210 -0.47 -19.76 -3.95
CA ALA A 210 0.93 -20.08 -3.68
C ALA A 210 1.06 -20.77 -2.30
N PRO A 211 1.94 -21.78 -2.16
CA PRO A 211 2.12 -22.51 -0.91
C PRO A 211 2.80 -21.67 0.18
N THR A 212 3.66 -20.73 -0.22
CA THR A 212 4.42 -19.84 0.66
C THR A 212 4.34 -18.40 0.17
N GLN A 213 4.69 -17.48 1.06
CA GLN A 213 4.92 -16.07 0.75
C GLN A 213 6.22 -15.59 1.40
N PRO A 214 6.83 -14.52 0.88
CA PRO A 214 8.06 -13.95 1.43
C PRO A 214 7.79 -13.04 2.65
N PHE A 215 8.47 -13.32 3.76
CA PHE A 215 8.41 -12.53 5.00
C PHE A 215 9.77 -11.93 5.33
N PRO A 216 9.95 -10.59 5.20
CA PRO A 216 11.20 -9.98 5.64
C PRO A 216 11.36 -10.13 7.16
N THR A 217 12.56 -10.48 7.58
CA THR A 217 12.87 -10.65 9.01
C THR A 217 13.10 -9.32 9.73
N LYS A 218 13.51 -8.29 8.98
CA LYS A 218 13.73 -6.94 9.47
C LYS A 218 13.42 -5.89 8.39
N PRO A 219 12.98 -4.69 8.80
CA PRO A 219 12.43 -4.38 10.12
C PRO A 219 11.12 -5.15 10.40
N PRO A 220 10.68 -5.26 11.67
CA PRO A 220 9.38 -5.86 11.97
C PRO A 220 8.23 -5.10 11.27
N PRO A 221 7.05 -5.73 11.10
CA PRO A 221 5.89 -5.05 10.54
C PRO A 221 5.58 -3.76 11.30
N PHE A 222 5.28 -2.69 10.57
CA PHE A 222 4.95 -1.39 11.17
C PHE A 222 3.46 -1.21 11.47
N ASP A 223 2.62 -2.20 11.12
CA ASP A 223 1.19 -2.28 11.41
C ASP A 223 0.77 -3.74 11.61
N GLN A 224 -0.45 -3.95 12.07
CA GLN A 224 -1.11 -5.24 12.22
C GLN A 224 -1.16 -6.01 10.88
N GLN A 225 -0.92 -7.31 10.97
CA GLN A 225 -0.97 -8.24 9.85
C GLN A 225 -1.89 -9.41 10.21
N GLY A 226 -2.98 -9.56 9.46
CA GLY A 226 -4.05 -10.50 9.76
C GLY A 226 -4.97 -10.02 10.89
N VAL A 227 -5.88 -10.90 11.27
CA VAL A 227 -6.92 -10.65 12.26
C VAL A 227 -6.99 -11.81 13.23
N THR A 228 -7.06 -11.48 14.50
CA THR A 228 -7.34 -12.40 15.61
C THR A 228 -8.42 -11.82 16.50
N VAL A 229 -8.96 -12.65 17.38
CA VAL A 229 -9.94 -12.21 18.38
C VAL A 229 -9.32 -11.18 19.33
N ASP A 230 -8.02 -11.27 19.63
CA ASP A 230 -7.35 -10.38 20.60
C ASP A 230 -7.18 -8.94 20.07
N ASP A 231 -7.29 -8.76 18.76
CA ASP A 231 -7.18 -7.47 18.08
C ASP A 231 -8.43 -6.59 18.24
N LEU A 232 -9.61 -7.17 18.54
CA LEU A 232 -10.84 -6.39 18.63
C LEU A 232 -10.83 -5.48 19.87
N ILE A 233 -11.52 -4.34 19.79
CA ILE A 233 -11.64 -3.42 20.92
C ILE A 233 -12.17 -4.09 22.18
N ASP A 234 -11.67 -3.63 23.32
CA ASP A 234 -12.01 -4.11 24.65
C ASP A 234 -12.14 -2.96 25.67
N PHE A 235 -12.43 -1.74 25.20
CA PHE A 235 -12.64 -0.56 26.05
C PHE A 235 -13.66 -0.79 27.16
N THR A 236 -14.73 -1.55 26.89
CA THR A 236 -15.67 -2.07 27.90
C THR A 236 -16.10 -3.50 27.53
N PRO A 237 -16.59 -4.30 28.51
CA PRO A 237 -17.12 -5.64 28.23
C PRO A 237 -18.27 -5.66 27.20
N GLU A 238 -19.12 -4.64 27.19
CA GLU A 238 -20.25 -4.53 26.27
C GLU A 238 -19.78 -4.30 24.83
N LEU A 239 -18.83 -3.38 24.65
CA LEU A 239 -18.22 -3.13 23.33
C LEU A 239 -17.47 -4.37 22.84
N ARG A 240 -16.77 -5.07 23.74
CA ARG A 240 -16.08 -6.31 23.41
C ARG A 240 -17.04 -7.40 22.94
N ALA A 241 -18.19 -7.56 23.61
CA ALA A 241 -19.20 -8.55 23.24
C ALA A 241 -19.78 -8.27 21.85
N GLU A 242 -20.16 -7.01 21.58
CA GLU A 242 -20.65 -6.61 20.25
C GLU A 242 -19.57 -6.78 19.16
N ALA A 243 -18.28 -6.54 19.49
CA ALA A 243 -17.19 -6.74 18.54
C ALA A 243 -17.05 -8.21 18.13
N LEU A 244 -17.22 -9.13 19.08
CA LEU A 244 -17.21 -10.57 18.84
C LEU A 244 -18.37 -10.99 17.93
N GLU A 245 -19.59 -10.52 18.23
CA GLU A 245 -20.77 -10.76 17.39
C GLU A 245 -20.58 -10.24 15.95
N ILE A 246 -19.96 -9.07 15.81
CA ILE A 246 -19.62 -8.50 14.50
C ILE A 246 -18.63 -9.40 13.74
N LEU A 247 -17.57 -9.86 14.41
CA LEU A 247 -16.52 -10.69 13.83
C LEU A 247 -17.06 -12.05 13.35
N GLU A 248 -18.03 -12.64 14.06
CA GLU A 248 -18.62 -13.94 13.71
C GLU A 248 -19.21 -14.01 12.29
N ARG A 249 -19.57 -12.86 11.70
CA ARG A 249 -20.13 -12.77 10.35
C ARG A 249 -19.09 -12.92 9.23
N TYR A 250 -17.80 -12.92 9.57
CA TYR A 250 -16.70 -12.92 8.61
C TYR A 250 -15.77 -14.10 8.86
N ASP A 251 -15.06 -14.51 7.81
CA ASP A 251 -13.85 -15.29 7.96
C ASP A 251 -12.68 -14.35 8.23
N TYR A 252 -11.67 -14.83 8.93
CA TYR A 252 -10.50 -14.05 9.29
C TYR A 252 -9.33 -15.00 9.58
N GLY A 253 -8.11 -14.48 9.57
CA GLY A 253 -6.92 -15.29 9.80
C GLY A 253 -5.63 -14.48 9.67
N PRO A 254 -4.47 -15.15 9.58
CA PRO A 254 -3.20 -14.46 9.36
C PRO A 254 -3.19 -13.70 8.03
N ILE A 255 -2.20 -12.82 7.85
CA ILE A 255 -1.93 -12.20 6.56
C ILE A 255 -1.80 -13.28 5.47
N PHE A 256 -2.29 -12.98 4.27
CA PHE A 256 -2.45 -13.92 3.16
C PHE A 256 -3.51 -15.03 3.36
N SER A 257 -4.47 -14.85 4.27
CA SER A 257 -5.71 -15.64 4.21
C SER A 257 -6.43 -15.34 2.89
N PRO A 258 -6.82 -16.34 2.10
CA PRO A 258 -7.43 -16.12 0.79
C PRO A 258 -8.86 -15.55 0.91
N PRO A 259 -9.38 -14.87 -0.12
CA PRO A 259 -10.76 -14.39 -0.15
C PRO A 259 -11.80 -15.47 0.14
N THR A 260 -12.94 -15.07 0.71
CA THR A 260 -14.05 -15.97 1.04
C THR A 260 -15.11 -15.97 -0.05
N LEU A 261 -15.59 -17.16 -0.43
CA LEU A 261 -16.83 -17.31 -1.19
C LEU A 261 -18.01 -16.89 -0.30
N MET A 262 -18.62 -15.75 -0.62
CA MET A 262 -19.64 -15.12 0.20
C MET A 262 -20.92 -15.97 0.28
N ASP A 263 -21.47 -16.12 1.49
CA ASP A 263 -22.72 -16.81 1.78
C ASP A 263 -23.62 -15.95 2.68
N GLU A 264 -24.72 -15.45 2.12
CA GLU A 264 -25.69 -14.59 2.80
C GLU A 264 -26.76 -15.38 3.58
N ARG A 265 -26.74 -16.71 3.55
CA ARG A 265 -27.67 -17.55 4.31
C ARG A 265 -27.39 -17.41 5.82
N PRO A 266 -28.37 -17.69 6.70
CA PRO A 266 -28.13 -17.69 8.15
C PRO A 266 -26.96 -18.61 8.54
N GLY A 267 -25.96 -18.05 9.22
CA GLY A 267 -24.73 -18.75 9.60
C GLY A 267 -23.62 -18.78 8.53
N GLY A 268 -23.89 -18.22 7.34
CA GLY A 268 -22.90 -18.01 6.29
C GLY A 268 -21.93 -16.86 6.60
N LYS A 269 -20.88 -16.76 5.78
CA LYS A 269 -19.80 -15.79 5.93
C LYS A 269 -19.90 -14.72 4.85
N LEU A 270 -19.84 -13.46 5.25
CA LEU A 270 -20.02 -12.32 4.34
C LEU A 270 -18.76 -11.94 3.56
N GLY A 271 -17.63 -12.60 3.84
CA GLY A 271 -16.33 -12.33 3.22
C GLY A 271 -15.19 -12.57 4.22
N LEU A 272 -13.96 -12.47 3.70
CA LEU A 272 -12.74 -12.39 4.48
C LEU A 272 -12.61 -10.97 5.05
N LEU A 273 -12.45 -10.84 6.36
CA LEU A 273 -12.02 -9.60 7.00
C LEU A 273 -10.50 -9.47 6.85
N GLN A 274 -10.07 -8.81 5.78
CA GLN A 274 -8.67 -8.66 5.41
C GLN A 274 -8.02 -7.51 6.21
N MET A 275 -6.83 -7.77 6.76
CA MET A 275 -5.96 -6.79 7.42
C MET A 275 -4.48 -7.06 7.05
N PRO A 276 -3.71 -6.06 6.60
CA PRO A 276 -4.17 -4.74 6.18
C PRO A 276 -5.22 -4.82 5.06
N GLY A 277 -6.17 -3.89 5.03
CA GLY A 277 -7.12 -3.81 3.93
C GLY A 277 -6.47 -3.25 2.66
N THR A 278 -7.26 -2.96 1.64
CA THR A 278 -6.79 -2.42 0.35
C THR A 278 -6.06 -1.06 0.45
N ALA A 279 -6.37 -0.27 1.48
CA ALA A 279 -5.60 0.94 1.77
C ALA A 279 -4.15 0.63 2.17
N GLY A 280 -3.90 -0.59 2.65
CA GLY A 280 -2.62 -1.09 3.09
C GLY A 280 -2.17 -0.49 4.42
N GLY A 281 -1.13 -1.09 5.00
CA GLY A 281 -0.37 -0.46 6.07
C GLY A 281 0.28 0.83 5.58
N ALA A 282 0.92 0.82 4.40
CA ALA A 282 1.38 2.00 3.69
C ALA A 282 0.91 1.98 2.23
N ASN A 283 0.88 3.14 1.57
CA ASN A 283 0.38 3.30 0.20
C ASN A 283 1.14 4.40 -0.56
N TRP A 284 0.58 4.95 -1.65
CA TRP A 284 1.20 5.97 -2.49
C TRP A 284 1.83 7.19 -1.78
N PRO A 285 1.43 7.64 -0.57
CA PRO A 285 2.14 8.71 0.11
C PRO A 285 3.60 8.36 0.46
N GLY A 286 3.93 7.08 0.58
CA GLY A 286 5.28 6.60 0.86
C GLY A 286 5.81 6.95 2.25
N ALA A 287 7.13 6.99 2.36
CA ALA A 287 7.84 7.25 3.60
C ALA A 287 8.90 8.36 3.40
N GLY A 288 9.24 9.03 4.49
CA GLY A 288 10.31 10.03 4.53
C GLY A 288 11.55 9.45 5.19
N PHE A 289 12.74 9.82 4.73
CA PHE A 289 14.00 9.28 5.25
C PHE A 289 14.92 10.41 5.71
N ASP A 290 15.62 10.18 6.83
CA ASP A 290 16.69 11.04 7.31
C ASP A 290 18.07 10.43 7.02
N PRO A 291 18.83 10.99 6.06
CA PRO A 291 20.16 10.47 5.71
C PRO A 291 21.23 10.73 6.77
N GLU A 292 21.01 11.64 7.74
CA GLU A 292 21.98 11.87 8.83
C GLU A 292 21.89 10.78 9.90
N THR A 293 20.71 10.21 10.12
CA THR A 293 20.47 9.21 11.17
C THR A 293 20.16 7.81 10.65
N GLY A 294 19.84 7.66 9.37
CA GLY A 294 19.39 6.39 8.79
C GLY A 294 17.97 5.98 9.21
N ILE A 295 17.15 6.93 9.67
CA ILE A 295 15.79 6.66 10.15
C ILE A 295 14.77 6.89 9.04
N LEU A 296 13.93 5.90 8.80
CA LEU A 296 12.75 5.96 7.92
C LEU A 296 11.50 6.24 8.76
N TYR A 297 10.71 7.21 8.34
CA TYR A 297 9.46 7.62 8.97
C TYR A 297 8.30 7.19 8.08
N VAL A 298 7.48 6.28 8.59
CA VAL A 298 6.39 5.63 7.86
C VAL A 298 5.06 6.07 8.46
N HIS A 299 4.21 6.68 7.64
CA HIS A 299 2.81 6.84 8.01
C HIS A 299 2.07 5.54 7.72
N SER A 300 1.22 5.12 8.65
CA SER A 300 0.41 3.93 8.48
C SER A 300 -1.05 4.15 8.85
N ALA A 301 -1.94 3.63 7.99
CA ALA A 301 -3.39 3.70 8.15
C ALA A 301 -3.93 2.32 8.56
N HIS A 302 -4.35 2.20 9.81
CA HIS A 302 -4.82 0.93 10.36
C HIS A 302 -6.27 0.64 9.94
N THR A 303 -6.43 -0.05 8.82
CA THR A 303 -7.74 -0.20 8.17
C THR A 303 -7.93 -1.60 7.61
N GLN A 304 -9.12 -2.17 7.81
CA GLN A 304 -9.53 -3.46 7.24
C GLN A 304 -10.39 -3.26 5.99
N VAL A 305 -10.59 -4.33 5.24
CA VAL A 305 -11.67 -4.41 4.24
C VAL A 305 -12.30 -5.80 4.26
N VAL A 306 -13.59 -5.90 4.02
CA VAL A 306 -14.26 -7.18 3.75
C VAL A 306 -14.15 -7.49 2.27
N ILE A 307 -13.57 -8.63 1.95
CA ILE A 307 -13.51 -9.20 0.60
C ILE A 307 -14.38 -10.45 0.54
N GLY A 308 -15.52 -10.34 -0.15
CA GLY A 308 -16.39 -11.47 -0.45
C GLY A 308 -16.54 -11.60 -1.95
N ILE A 309 -16.24 -12.79 -2.48
CA ILE A 309 -16.40 -13.11 -3.90
C ILE A 309 -17.64 -13.97 -4.13
N VAL A 310 -18.22 -13.88 -5.31
CA VAL A 310 -19.39 -14.66 -5.76
C VAL A 310 -19.26 -14.98 -7.25
N PRO A 311 -19.98 -15.98 -7.76
CA PRO A 311 -20.20 -16.10 -9.21
C PRO A 311 -20.84 -14.80 -9.74
N PRO A 312 -20.48 -14.34 -10.95
CA PRO A 312 -21.05 -13.13 -11.51
C PRO A 312 -22.57 -13.26 -11.70
N GLU A 313 -23.30 -12.16 -11.49
CA GLU A 313 -24.74 -12.09 -11.76
C GLU A 313 -25.01 -11.69 -13.22
N ASN A 314 -24.03 -11.03 -13.86
CA ASN A 314 -24.09 -10.61 -15.24
C ASN A 314 -23.74 -11.79 -16.18
N PRO A 315 -24.62 -12.17 -17.12
CA PRO A 315 -24.37 -13.29 -18.05
C PRO A 315 -23.28 -13.02 -19.09
N ASP A 316 -22.90 -11.75 -19.30
CA ASP A 316 -21.82 -11.36 -20.22
C ASP A 316 -20.43 -11.36 -19.55
N ALA A 317 -20.35 -11.73 -18.25
CA ALA A 317 -19.08 -11.88 -17.56
C ALA A 317 -18.40 -13.21 -17.94
N ASP A 318 -17.09 -13.18 -18.18
CA ASP A 318 -16.28 -14.38 -18.45
C ASP A 318 -15.34 -14.75 -17.29
N ALA A 319 -15.38 -13.99 -16.18
CA ALA A 319 -14.70 -14.34 -14.94
C ALA A 319 -15.55 -15.31 -14.08
N THR A 320 -14.93 -16.38 -13.57
CA THR A 320 -15.62 -17.39 -12.73
C THR A 320 -16.12 -16.81 -11.41
N PHE A 321 -15.32 -15.96 -10.77
CA PHE A 321 -15.70 -15.26 -9.55
C PHE A 321 -15.36 -13.78 -9.64
N VAL A 322 -16.19 -12.97 -9.01
CA VAL A 322 -16.09 -11.52 -8.97
C VAL A 322 -16.35 -11.01 -7.56
N ARG A 323 -15.77 -9.85 -7.24
CA ARG A 323 -15.96 -9.23 -5.93
C ARG A 323 -17.39 -8.67 -5.80
N LYS A 324 -18.08 -9.04 -4.72
CA LYS A 324 -19.39 -8.47 -4.33
C LYS A 324 -19.30 -7.66 -3.06
N ALA A 325 -18.66 -8.20 -2.01
CA ALA A 325 -18.37 -7.43 -0.81
C ALA A 325 -17.01 -6.72 -0.96
N TYR A 326 -17.04 -5.39 -0.85
CA TYR A 326 -15.89 -4.50 -0.75
C TYR A 326 -16.27 -3.34 0.16
N ASN A 327 -16.33 -3.62 1.45
CA ASN A 327 -16.86 -2.68 2.44
C ASN A 327 -16.01 -2.71 3.70
N TYR A 328 -16.00 -1.60 4.41
CA TYR A 328 -15.35 -1.50 5.71
C TYR A 328 -16.36 -1.87 6.79
N VAL A 329 -16.00 -2.82 7.66
CA VAL A 329 -16.77 -3.14 8.87
C VAL A 329 -16.84 -1.95 9.82
N GLN A 330 -18.06 -1.54 10.16
CA GLN A 330 -18.33 -0.68 11.32
C GLN A 330 -18.28 -1.55 12.58
N GLY A 331 -17.53 -1.11 13.59
CA GLY A 331 -17.44 -1.80 14.87
C GLY A 331 -18.57 -1.42 15.82
N PRO A 332 -18.45 -1.84 17.09
CA PRO A 332 -19.48 -1.67 18.11
C PRO A 332 -19.94 -0.24 18.29
N GLN A 333 -21.25 -0.01 18.27
CA GLN A 333 -21.83 1.33 18.44
C GLN A 333 -21.26 2.41 17.49
N GLY A 334 -20.72 2.01 16.34
CA GLY A 334 -20.08 2.92 15.36
C GLY A 334 -18.60 3.22 15.64
N LEU A 335 -18.00 2.63 16.68
CA LEU A 335 -16.57 2.67 16.93
C LEU A 335 -15.79 1.78 15.94
N PRO A 336 -14.47 1.90 15.89
CA PRO A 336 -13.59 0.95 15.22
C PRO A 336 -13.75 -0.47 15.77
N LEU A 337 -13.65 -1.47 14.89
CA LEU A 337 -13.70 -2.86 15.32
C LEU A 337 -12.42 -3.27 16.06
N PHE A 338 -11.27 -2.75 15.64
CA PHE A 338 -9.95 -3.11 16.14
C PHE A 338 -9.40 -2.12 17.17
N LYS A 339 -8.40 -2.54 17.92
CA LYS A 339 -7.68 -1.70 18.88
C LYS A 339 -6.90 -0.57 18.18
N PRO A 340 -6.77 0.61 18.82
CA PRO A 340 -5.95 1.72 18.33
C PRO A 340 -4.44 1.38 18.40
N PRO A 341 -3.56 2.13 17.71
CA PRO A 341 -3.86 3.37 16.99
C PRO A 341 -4.45 3.16 15.59
N TYR A 342 -5.45 3.97 15.21
CA TYR A 342 -6.13 3.90 13.91
C TYR A 342 -5.35 4.55 12.76
N SER A 343 -4.38 5.36 13.12
CA SER A 343 -3.35 5.87 12.24
C SER A 343 -2.12 6.16 13.08
N ARG A 344 -0.93 5.95 12.51
CA ARG A 344 0.33 6.05 13.23
C ARG A 344 1.46 6.64 12.38
N LEU A 345 2.41 7.24 13.07
CA LEU A 345 3.73 7.56 12.55
C LEU A 345 4.72 6.62 13.23
N VAL A 346 5.51 5.90 12.43
CA VAL A 346 6.48 4.91 12.88
C VAL A 346 7.86 5.36 12.47
N ALA A 347 8.80 5.42 13.42
CA ALA A 347 10.22 5.62 13.14
C ALA A 347 10.94 4.28 13.12
N VAL A 348 11.62 3.99 12.02
CA VAL A 348 12.34 2.74 11.76
C VAL A 348 13.81 3.05 11.53
N ASP A 349 14.69 2.52 12.37
CA ASP A 349 16.13 2.62 12.16
C ASP A 349 16.55 1.57 11.12
N LEU A 350 16.92 2.01 9.92
CA LEU A 350 17.38 1.12 8.86
C LEU A 350 18.86 0.69 9.01
N ASN A 351 19.61 1.24 9.96
CA ASN A 351 20.92 0.71 10.30
C ASN A 351 20.82 -0.56 11.15
N LEU A 352 19.75 -0.67 11.95
CA LEU A 352 19.49 -1.79 12.86
C LEU A 352 18.39 -2.74 12.37
N GLY A 353 17.48 -2.24 11.53
CA GLY A 353 16.27 -2.93 11.13
C GLY A 353 15.28 -3.06 12.30
N GLU A 354 15.08 -1.98 13.05
CA GLU A 354 14.25 -1.95 14.27
C GLU A 354 13.29 -0.76 14.28
N ILE A 355 12.13 -0.92 14.90
CA ILE A 355 11.21 0.19 15.19
C ILE A 355 11.69 0.89 16.46
N LEU A 356 11.98 2.18 16.36
CA LEU A 356 12.40 3.01 17.50
C LEU A 356 11.22 3.44 18.35
N TRP A 357 10.16 3.92 17.69
CA TRP A 357 8.94 4.36 18.33
C TRP A 357 7.75 4.35 17.35
N THR A 358 6.55 4.38 17.91
CA THR A 358 5.30 4.50 17.18
C THR A 358 4.37 5.41 17.97
N ILE A 359 3.78 6.39 17.30
CA ILE A 359 2.81 7.33 17.91
C ILE A 359 1.50 7.35 17.12
N PRO A 360 0.35 7.59 17.77
CA PRO A 360 -0.91 7.87 17.09
C PRO A 360 -0.84 9.18 16.31
N VAL A 361 -1.49 9.24 15.15
CA VAL A 361 -1.61 10.47 14.34
C VAL A 361 -3.04 10.98 14.44
N GLY A 362 -3.26 11.99 15.28
CA GLY A 362 -4.58 12.57 15.55
C GLY A 362 -5.32 11.92 16.72
N ASP A 363 -6.41 12.55 17.14
CA ASP A 363 -7.11 12.19 18.37
C ASP A 363 -7.99 10.94 18.26
N GLY A 364 -8.46 10.63 17.05
CA GLY A 364 -9.36 9.51 16.81
C GLY A 364 -10.72 9.67 17.49
N PRO A 365 -11.47 8.57 17.67
CA PRO A 365 -12.83 8.62 18.21
C PRO A 365 -12.86 8.73 19.75
N ARG A 366 -11.82 9.25 20.42
CA ARG A 366 -11.75 9.28 21.89
C ARG A 366 -12.86 10.09 22.56
N ASP A 367 -13.43 11.07 21.85
CA ASP A 367 -14.58 11.87 22.31
C ASP A 367 -15.95 11.19 22.06
N HIS A 368 -15.97 9.99 21.46
CA HIS A 368 -17.19 9.26 21.18
C HIS A 368 -17.98 8.98 22.47
N PRO A 369 -19.32 9.14 22.50
CA PRO A 369 -20.13 9.00 23.72
C PRO A 369 -19.90 7.69 24.50
N ALA A 370 -19.63 6.60 23.80
CA ALA A 370 -19.38 5.28 24.39
C ALA A 370 -18.03 5.15 25.12
N ILE A 371 -17.04 6.00 24.84
CA ILE A 371 -15.68 5.89 25.42
C ILE A 371 -15.10 7.19 25.99
N ARG A 372 -15.73 8.35 25.75
CA ARG A 372 -15.25 9.65 26.27
C ARG A 372 -15.07 9.73 27.79
N HIS A 373 -15.81 8.89 28.53
CA HIS A 373 -15.74 8.82 29.98
C HIS A 373 -14.49 8.08 30.48
N LEU A 374 -13.75 7.41 29.59
CA LEU A 374 -12.52 6.69 29.89
C LEU A 374 -11.27 7.58 29.83
N ASP A 375 -11.39 8.82 29.33
CA ASP A 375 -10.29 9.79 29.23
C ASP A 375 -9.03 9.22 28.53
N LEU A 376 -9.25 8.61 27.36
CA LEU A 376 -8.19 7.93 26.61
C LEU A 376 -7.20 8.92 25.98
N PRO A 377 -5.92 8.52 25.82
CA PRO A 377 -4.96 9.29 25.02
C PRO A 377 -5.40 9.35 23.54
N PRO A 378 -4.70 10.13 22.69
CA PRO A 378 -4.95 10.12 21.25
C PRO A 378 -4.96 8.69 20.67
N LEU A 379 -5.98 8.37 19.89
CA LEU A 379 -6.19 7.02 19.34
C LEU A 379 -5.81 6.91 17.86
N GLY A 380 -5.39 8.00 17.23
CA GLY A 380 -5.15 8.06 15.80
C GLY A 380 -6.43 8.31 15.02
N GLN A 381 -6.35 9.17 14.02
CA GLN A 381 -7.41 9.52 13.09
C GLN A 381 -7.04 8.95 11.73
N ALA A 382 -7.86 8.08 11.18
CA ALA A 382 -7.52 7.43 9.92
C ALA A 382 -7.41 8.45 8.78
N GLY A 383 -6.28 8.42 8.10
CA GLY A 383 -5.99 9.27 6.95
C GLY A 383 -4.83 8.66 6.16
N ARG A 384 -4.50 9.29 5.03
CA ARG A 384 -3.31 8.94 4.24
C ARG A 384 -2.51 10.22 4.04
N VAL A 385 -1.27 10.22 4.50
CA VAL A 385 -0.38 11.39 4.44
C VAL A 385 1.05 10.94 4.21
N ALA A 386 1.82 11.80 3.56
CA ALA A 386 3.25 11.62 3.47
C ALA A 386 3.92 12.45 4.58
N PRO A 387 4.89 11.90 5.31
CA PRO A 387 5.71 12.68 6.22
C PRO A 387 6.72 13.52 5.43
N LEU A 388 6.90 14.78 5.82
CA LEU A 388 8.03 15.62 5.39
C LEU A 388 9.11 15.58 6.46
N VAL A 389 10.25 14.97 6.14
CA VAL A 389 11.39 14.88 7.06
C VAL A 389 12.35 16.01 6.78
N THR A 390 12.73 16.73 7.84
CA THR A 390 13.75 17.78 7.80
C THR A 390 14.93 17.38 8.69
N LYS A 391 15.97 18.23 8.71
CA LYS A 391 17.14 18.00 9.57
C LYS A 391 16.79 17.89 11.07
N THR A 392 15.70 18.49 11.54
CA THR A 392 15.37 18.51 12.97
C THR A 392 14.00 17.96 13.32
N LEU A 393 13.05 17.99 12.38
CA LEU A 393 11.64 17.67 12.65
C LEU A 393 11.05 16.77 11.56
N VAL A 394 10.03 15.98 11.93
CA VAL A 394 9.12 15.34 10.97
C VAL A 394 7.80 16.10 10.99
N PHE A 395 7.33 16.52 9.82
CA PHE A 395 6.06 17.20 9.66
C PHE A 395 5.03 16.26 9.05
N GLN A 396 3.82 16.25 9.59
CA GLN A 396 2.75 15.39 9.08
C GLN A 396 1.37 15.97 9.37
N GLY A 397 0.44 15.78 8.43
CA GLY A 397 -0.98 16.07 8.65
C GLY A 397 -1.76 14.88 9.20
N GLU A 398 -3.07 15.06 9.35
CA GLU A 398 -4.03 13.96 9.60
C GLU A 398 -4.64 13.41 8.30
N GLY A 399 -4.37 14.05 7.16
CA GLY A 399 -4.86 13.65 5.84
C GLY A 399 -6.31 14.04 5.61
N GLY A 400 -6.87 13.61 4.48
CA GLY A 400 -8.23 13.96 4.10
C GLY A 400 -9.09 12.79 3.65
N SER A 401 -10.38 13.07 3.48
CA SER A 401 -11.38 12.10 3.03
C SER A 401 -11.45 11.93 1.50
N ALA A 402 -10.49 12.50 0.74
CA ALA A 402 -10.44 12.44 -0.72
C ALA A 402 -9.62 11.22 -1.20
N GLY A 403 -10.12 10.51 -2.22
CA GLY A 403 -9.56 9.23 -2.71
C GLY A 403 -10.57 8.09 -2.61
N PRO A 404 -10.23 6.82 -2.94
CA PRO A 404 -11.06 5.67 -2.58
C PRO A 404 -11.22 5.65 -1.06
N VAL A 405 -12.35 6.20 -0.65
CA VAL A 405 -12.65 6.69 0.69
C VAL A 405 -12.51 5.52 1.66
N ILE A 406 -11.70 5.70 2.69
CA ILE A 406 -11.77 4.86 3.88
C ILE A 406 -12.93 5.47 4.69
N PRO A 407 -14.16 4.92 4.66
CA PRO A 407 -15.30 5.50 5.33
C PRO A 407 -15.19 5.10 6.81
N LEU A 408 -14.27 5.74 7.52
CA LEU A 408 -14.09 5.51 8.94
C LEU A 408 -14.92 6.51 9.73
N TRP A 409 -15.78 5.97 10.59
CA TRP A 409 -16.32 6.49 11.85
C TRP A 409 -16.37 8.03 11.96
N GLY A 410 -17.45 8.65 11.51
CA GLY A 410 -17.65 10.11 11.65
C GLY A 410 -16.85 11.01 10.69
N GLY A 411 -15.91 10.43 9.93
CA GLY A 411 -15.09 11.10 8.91
C GLY A 411 -13.64 10.63 8.94
N ALA A 412 -12.95 10.68 7.80
CA ALA A 412 -11.51 10.40 7.71
C ALA A 412 -10.69 11.70 7.72
N GLY A 413 -9.52 11.64 8.35
CA GLY A 413 -8.53 12.71 8.43
C GLY A 413 -8.92 13.88 9.32
N GLY A 414 -8.25 15.00 9.13
CA GLY A 414 -8.46 16.22 9.90
C GLY A 414 -7.55 17.36 9.46
N ASN A 415 -7.80 18.54 10.01
CA ASN A 415 -7.09 19.78 9.66
C ASN A 415 -5.79 19.96 10.47
N MET A 416 -5.58 19.05 11.43
CA MET A 416 -4.32 18.65 12.05
C MET A 416 -3.02 18.77 11.22
N PHE A 417 -2.15 19.77 11.37
CA PHE A 417 -0.76 19.67 10.87
C PHE A 417 0.24 19.82 12.00
N ARG A 418 1.15 18.85 12.14
CA ARG A 418 2.04 18.75 13.29
C ARG A 418 3.49 18.69 12.88
N ALA A 419 4.34 19.26 13.72
CA ALA A 419 5.77 18.96 13.72
C ALA A 419 6.09 18.09 14.92
N HIS A 420 6.85 17.03 14.68
CA HIS A 420 7.26 16.05 15.66
C HIS A 420 8.78 16.11 15.86
N ASP A 421 9.21 15.95 17.09
CA ASP A 421 10.60 15.64 17.41
C ASP A 421 10.96 14.28 16.80
N LYS A 422 12.07 14.24 16.06
CA LYS A 422 12.47 13.06 15.29
C LYS A 422 12.90 11.87 16.16
N ALA A 423 13.46 12.14 17.33
CA ALA A 423 14.01 11.11 18.20
C ALA A 423 12.91 10.44 19.05
N THR A 424 11.85 11.18 19.36
CA THR A 424 10.82 10.75 20.34
C THR A 424 9.43 10.61 19.74
N GLY A 425 9.13 11.31 18.65
CA GLY A 425 7.78 11.45 18.10
C GLY A 425 6.93 12.51 18.81
N ASP A 426 7.44 13.14 19.87
CA ASP A 426 6.70 14.13 20.64
C ASP A 426 6.29 15.33 19.77
N ILE A 427 5.07 15.82 19.99
CA ILE A 427 4.56 16.98 19.28
C ILE A 427 5.31 18.23 19.74
N VAL A 428 5.99 18.89 18.81
CA VAL A 428 6.67 20.18 19.04
C VAL A 428 5.73 21.35 18.78
N THR A 429 4.92 21.27 17.72
CA THR A 429 3.90 22.27 17.42
C THR A 429 2.74 21.67 16.64
N GLU A 430 1.57 22.27 16.83
CA GLU A 430 0.33 21.97 16.10
C GLU A 430 -0.12 23.22 15.33
N ILE A 431 -0.61 23.03 14.12
CA ILE A 431 -1.00 24.09 13.18
C ILE A 431 -2.32 23.68 12.51
N GLU A 432 -3.36 24.47 12.72
CA GLU A 432 -4.64 24.30 12.03
C GLU A 432 -4.61 24.79 10.59
N LEU A 433 -4.74 23.84 9.67
CA LEU A 433 -4.90 24.11 8.26
C LEU A 433 -6.36 24.48 7.94
N PRO A 434 -6.60 25.33 6.93
CA PRO A 434 -7.95 25.69 6.47
C PRO A 434 -8.71 24.52 5.81
N GLY A 435 -8.03 23.41 5.55
CA GLY A 435 -8.61 22.19 5.01
C GLY A 435 -7.72 20.98 5.28
N GLN A 436 -8.21 19.80 4.86
CA GLN A 436 -7.50 18.55 5.06
C GLN A 436 -6.32 18.45 4.09
N MET A 437 -5.19 17.93 4.57
CA MET A 437 -4.01 17.69 3.74
C MET A 437 -4.30 16.60 2.68
N THR A 438 -4.01 16.87 1.40
CA THR A 438 -4.35 15.97 0.29
C THR A 438 -3.16 15.39 -0.48
N ALA A 439 -1.97 15.97 -0.37
CA ALA A 439 -0.73 15.42 -0.93
C ALA A 439 0.48 15.69 -0.03
N ALA A 440 1.64 15.15 -0.40
CA ALA A 440 2.87 15.30 0.36
C ALA A 440 3.25 16.79 0.57
N PRO A 441 3.74 17.17 1.77
CA PRO A 441 4.24 18.52 2.00
C PRO A 441 5.62 18.67 1.35
N MET A 442 5.95 19.89 0.95
CA MET A 442 7.30 20.22 0.46
C MET A 442 7.90 21.38 1.26
N THR A 443 9.22 21.51 1.25
CA THR A 443 9.92 22.68 1.82
C THR A 443 10.90 23.28 0.83
N TYR A 444 11.10 24.60 0.89
CA TYR A 444 12.07 25.32 0.07
C TYR A 444 12.53 26.61 0.76
N MET A 445 13.62 27.19 0.25
CA MET A 445 14.14 28.50 0.67
C MET A 445 13.74 29.58 -0.33
N ALA A 446 13.22 30.71 0.15
CA ALA A 446 13.00 31.91 -0.66
C ALA A 446 13.27 33.18 0.15
N GLY A 447 14.05 34.11 -0.41
CA GLY A 447 14.38 35.37 0.26
C GLY A 447 15.07 35.20 1.61
N GLY A 448 15.87 34.15 1.78
CA GLY A 448 16.57 33.83 3.04
C GLY A 448 15.69 33.17 4.11
N ARG A 449 14.44 32.81 3.79
CA ARG A 449 13.49 32.18 4.72
C ARG A 449 13.04 30.82 4.21
N GLN A 450 12.88 29.86 5.12
CA GLN A 450 12.35 28.53 4.80
C GLN A 450 10.83 28.55 4.83
N TYR A 451 10.22 27.88 3.86
CA TYR A 451 8.77 27.68 3.79
C TYR A 451 8.46 26.19 3.75
N ILE A 452 7.33 25.82 4.35
CA ILE A 452 6.67 24.53 4.13
C ILE A 452 5.39 24.81 3.37
N VAL A 453 5.15 24.10 2.28
CA VAL A 453 3.91 24.20 1.50
C VAL A 453 3.13 22.90 1.61
N VAL A 454 1.86 23.05 1.97
CA VAL A 454 0.90 21.95 2.10
C VAL A 454 -0.23 22.17 1.10
N THR A 455 -0.60 21.11 0.39
CA THR A 455 -1.84 21.09 -0.39
C THR A 455 -2.99 20.70 0.51
N VAL A 456 -4.03 21.54 0.54
CA VAL A 456 -5.23 21.30 1.34
C VAL A 456 -6.48 21.33 0.47
N GLY A 457 -7.53 20.64 0.91
CA GLY A 457 -8.81 20.59 0.21
C GLY A 457 -9.73 19.51 0.79
N ALA A 458 -10.44 18.80 -0.10
CA ALA A 458 -11.44 17.74 0.17
C ALA A 458 -12.88 18.25 0.39
N THR A 459 -13.74 17.37 0.90
CA THR A 459 -15.21 17.48 0.78
C THR A 459 -15.84 18.74 1.40
N ARG A 460 -15.10 19.44 2.26
CA ARG A 460 -15.59 20.60 3.02
C ARG A 460 -14.75 21.88 2.84
N ALA A 461 -13.72 21.87 1.99
CA ALA A 461 -12.83 23.01 1.77
C ALA A 461 -12.37 23.11 0.30
N PRO A 462 -12.20 24.32 -0.25
CA PRO A 462 -11.63 24.49 -1.59
C PRO A 462 -10.19 23.96 -1.63
N SER A 463 -9.75 23.51 -2.80
CA SER A 463 -8.35 23.12 -3.00
C SER A 463 -7.45 24.35 -3.05
N GLU A 464 -6.44 24.42 -2.18
CA GLU A 464 -5.47 25.52 -2.13
C GLU A 464 -4.07 25.06 -1.66
N TYR A 465 -3.08 25.94 -1.84
CA TYR A 465 -1.74 25.78 -1.28
C TYR A 465 -1.59 26.68 -0.05
N VAL A 466 -1.21 26.09 1.08
CA VAL A 466 -0.91 26.80 2.32
C VAL A 466 0.60 26.86 2.49
N ALA A 467 1.17 28.07 2.47
CA ALA A 467 2.59 28.29 2.70
C ALA A 467 2.85 28.76 4.14
N LEU A 468 3.50 27.92 4.92
CA LEU A 468 3.91 28.18 6.30
C LEU A 468 5.36 28.67 6.30
N ALA A 469 5.57 29.91 6.72
CA ALA A 469 6.91 30.49 6.80
C ALA A 469 7.54 30.16 8.16
N LEU A 470 8.67 29.45 8.17
CA LEU A 470 9.35 29.10 9.41
C LEU A 470 10.04 30.33 10.03
N PRO A 471 10.23 30.37 11.36
CA PRO A 471 10.82 31.51 12.08
C PRO A 471 12.17 31.98 11.55
#